data_AF-A0A059A9P9-F1
#
_entry.id   AF-A0A059A9P9-F1
#
_cell.length_a   1.000
_cell.length_b   1.000
_cell.length_c   1.000
_cell.angle_alpha   90.00
_cell.angle_beta   90.00
_cell.angle_gamma   90.00
#
_symmetry.space_group_name_H-M   'P 1'
#
loop_
_entity.id
_entity.type
_entity.pdbx_description
1 polymer ?
#
loop_
_entity_poly.entity_id
_entity_poly.type
_entity_poly.pdbx_seq_one_letter_code
_entity_poly.pdbx_strand_id
1 'polypeptide(L)'
;MASCHFPEIYAWIHGLPPLSEWRTRSLSLFLCSSSSSKAQPSLELSASRNLDSPPAVSFSISFEFGLHLSLWTSRPYRIIKPSSRRLLDEEAMFGLLVNFVEDVLQYGSYGNGSSTSSFKIPKPWSFSNFGDIFDLAFVTLAFLICVYEAPADLRSWCLHGLKSHLVNCISKDASKLLMKMIGSNLEEQWMRSVNLAITNWILEQQSGHHTIKTPSPLFSYALSAFGIWKVHLYCPVIATDVVSTSNPLTDERLAFSLNYNQLEGVIQFNYKLMIQENWVDVFVDTDNIRFDIVRLVSETLMNEQGEGASEKHFPSRISLRLTPALQNNILSVSVGKSSENATREIATEKAIEAGFEPPNSYLGLKISAGETVTTSMKPWKFEESVLGYSADMHWFLHDPTDGREVSSSKPSRLSLLNPKAWFKDRYSSAYRPFTRQGGVVFAGDEYGEGVRWRLCKSARGKTMEWELRGWIWLSYWPNKHRTSHSETRRLEFRETLYLTIA
;
A
#
# COMPACT_ATOMS: atom_id res chain seq x y z
N MET A 1 -11.31 7.06 30.21
CA MET A 1 -11.17 6.53 28.85
C MET A 1 -12.07 5.30 28.76
N ALA A 2 -13.22 5.40 28.10
CA ALA A 2 -14.09 4.25 27.93
C ALA A 2 -13.41 3.30 26.94
N SER A 3 -13.13 2.06 27.37
CA SER A 3 -12.62 1.03 26.50
C SER A 3 -13.72 0.65 25.50
N CYS A 4 -13.63 1.16 24.27
CA CYS A 4 -14.33 0.56 23.14
C CYS A 4 -13.65 -0.79 22.86
N HIS A 5 -13.98 -1.82 23.62
CA HIS A 5 -13.68 -3.19 23.25
C HIS A 5 -14.63 -3.59 22.11
N PHE A 6 -14.09 -3.89 20.93
CA PHE A 6 -14.85 -4.65 19.95
C PHE A 6 -15.19 -6.01 20.57
N PRO A 7 -16.33 -6.62 20.23
CA PRO A 7 -16.58 -7.99 20.63
C PRO A 7 -15.50 -8.93 20.07
N GLU A 8 -15.01 -9.87 20.89
CA GLU A 8 -14.12 -10.95 20.45
C GLU A 8 -14.94 -11.94 19.60
N ILE A 9 -14.92 -11.78 18.27
CA ILE A 9 -15.79 -12.52 17.34
C ILE A 9 -15.42 -13.99 17.33
N TYR A 10 -14.13 -14.29 17.32
CA TYR A 10 -13.60 -15.65 17.43
C TYR A 10 -14.12 -16.33 18.69
N ALA A 11 -14.03 -15.67 19.85
CA ALA A 11 -14.49 -16.23 21.13
C ALA A 11 -16.00 -16.44 21.14
N TRP A 12 -16.77 -15.51 20.57
CA TRP A 12 -18.23 -15.62 20.46
C TRP A 12 -18.64 -16.79 19.56
N ILE A 13 -18.09 -16.89 18.35
CA ILE A 13 -18.42 -17.97 17.40
C ILE A 13 -17.98 -19.34 17.96
N HIS A 14 -16.77 -19.41 18.51
CA HIS A 14 -16.24 -20.64 19.09
C HIS A 14 -16.97 -21.06 20.38
N GLY A 15 -17.58 -20.10 21.08
CA GLY A 15 -18.42 -20.32 22.27
C GLY A 15 -19.88 -20.66 21.98
N LEU A 16 -20.31 -20.72 20.71
CA LEU A 16 -21.70 -21.03 20.37
C LEU A 16 -22.08 -22.45 20.83
N PRO A 17 -23.27 -22.61 21.46
CA PRO A 17 -23.72 -23.92 21.91
C PRO A 17 -24.12 -24.81 20.71
N PRO A 18 -24.17 -26.14 20.89
CA PRO A 18 -24.68 -27.05 19.87
C PRO A 18 -26.09 -26.67 19.40
N LEU A 19 -26.43 -26.94 18.14
CA LEU A 19 -27.72 -26.55 17.55
C LEU A 19 -28.96 -27.05 18.31
N SER A 20 -28.84 -28.18 19.02
CA SER A 20 -29.91 -28.76 19.85
C SER A 20 -30.29 -27.86 21.02
N GLU A 21 -29.40 -27.00 21.49
CA GLU A 21 -29.60 -26.13 22.65
C GLU A 21 -30.16 -24.75 22.26
N TRP A 22 -30.28 -24.46 20.96
CA TRP A 22 -30.76 -23.18 20.46
C TRP A 22 -32.27 -23.04 20.67
N ARG A 23 -32.67 -22.11 21.55
CA ARG A 23 -34.08 -21.77 21.80
C ARG A 23 -34.72 -21.00 20.64
N THR A 24 -33.93 -20.14 19.99
CA THR A 24 -34.33 -19.30 18.85
C THR A 24 -33.75 -19.84 17.54
N ARG A 25 -34.26 -19.36 16.40
CA ARG A 25 -33.70 -19.70 15.08
C ARG A 25 -32.36 -19.00 14.79
N SER A 26 -32.06 -17.94 15.51
CA SER A 26 -30.82 -17.19 15.40
C SER A 26 -30.31 -16.71 16.76
N LEU A 27 -29.00 -16.50 16.85
CA LEU A 27 -28.30 -15.84 17.95
C LEU A 27 -27.56 -14.64 17.36
N SER A 28 -27.60 -13.47 18.01
CA SER A 28 -26.95 -12.24 17.52
C SER A 28 -25.93 -11.66 18.49
N LEU A 29 -24.99 -10.91 17.94
CA LEU A 29 -23.96 -10.15 18.61
C LEU A 29 -23.90 -8.75 17.99
N PHE A 30 -24.03 -7.73 18.83
CA PHE A 30 -23.93 -6.33 18.41
C PHE A 30 -22.46 -5.97 18.16
N LEU A 31 -22.14 -5.54 16.93
CA LEU A 31 -20.79 -5.12 16.51
C LEU A 31 -20.53 -3.64 16.80
N CYS A 32 -21.58 -2.81 16.68
CA CYS A 32 -21.54 -1.39 16.99
C CYS A 32 -22.81 -1.06 17.79
N SER A 33 -22.64 -0.47 18.98
CA SER A 33 -23.76 -0.02 19.81
C SER A 33 -23.42 1.33 20.46
N SER A 34 -24.36 2.27 20.41
CA SER A 34 -24.24 3.52 21.16
C SER A 34 -24.89 3.35 22.54
N SER A 35 -24.31 3.96 23.56
CA SER A 35 -24.81 3.90 24.94
C SER A 35 -26.04 4.80 25.20
N SER A 36 -26.76 5.23 24.16
CA SER A 36 -27.87 6.18 24.28
C SER A 36 -29.24 5.53 24.07
N SER A 37 -30.19 5.88 24.93
CA SER A 37 -31.50 5.24 25.16
C SER A 37 -32.58 5.47 24.09
N LYS A 38 -32.22 5.74 22.83
CA LYS A 38 -33.18 5.87 21.72
C LYS A 38 -32.85 4.83 20.65
N ALA A 39 -33.91 4.30 20.00
CA ALA A 39 -33.82 3.36 18.87
C ALA A 39 -32.87 3.92 17.81
N GLN A 40 -31.62 3.48 17.88
CA GLN A 40 -30.56 3.85 16.97
C GLN A 40 -30.17 2.60 16.18
N PRO A 41 -29.66 2.82 14.96
CA PRO A 41 -29.17 1.73 14.14
C PRO A 41 -28.16 0.85 14.87
N SER A 42 -28.30 -0.48 14.79
CA SER A 42 -27.28 -1.44 15.22
C SER A 42 -26.75 -2.25 14.06
N LEU A 43 -25.43 -2.45 14.03
CA LEU A 43 -24.79 -3.44 13.17
C LEU A 43 -24.65 -4.74 13.99
N GLU A 44 -25.19 -5.83 13.46
CA GLU A 44 -25.26 -7.11 14.15
C GLU A 44 -24.69 -8.24 13.31
N LEU A 45 -23.90 -9.09 13.97
CA LEU A 45 -23.55 -10.42 13.49
C LEU A 45 -24.57 -11.40 14.04
N SER A 46 -25.26 -12.15 13.18
CA SER A 46 -26.16 -13.21 13.60
C SER A 46 -25.76 -14.57 13.05
N ALA A 47 -25.87 -15.60 13.86
CA ALA A 47 -25.74 -17.00 13.47
C ALA A 47 -27.16 -17.58 13.36
N SER A 48 -27.52 -18.11 12.19
CA SER A 48 -28.83 -18.68 11.89
C SER A 48 -28.72 -20.18 11.63
N ARG A 49 -29.69 -20.94 12.16
CA ARG A 49 -29.79 -22.38 11.92
C ARG A 49 -30.64 -22.65 10.68
N ASN A 50 -30.09 -23.39 9.72
CA ASN A 50 -30.80 -23.90 8.56
C ASN A 50 -31.24 -25.33 8.84
N LEU A 51 -32.54 -25.59 8.71
CA LEU A 51 -33.17 -26.88 9.03
C LEU A 51 -33.06 -27.91 7.89
N ASP A 52 -32.17 -27.67 6.93
CA ASP A 52 -31.89 -28.61 5.86
C ASP A 52 -31.27 -29.90 6.40
N SER A 53 -31.37 -30.99 5.65
CA SER A 53 -30.70 -32.26 5.97
C SER A 53 -29.47 -32.41 5.06
N PRO A 54 -28.22 -32.29 5.57
CA PRO A 54 -27.82 -32.14 6.97
C PRO A 54 -27.92 -30.70 7.53
N PRO A 55 -28.10 -30.54 8.86
CA PRO A 55 -28.28 -29.24 9.48
C PRO A 55 -27.05 -28.35 9.28
N ALA A 56 -27.29 -27.07 9.01
CA ALA A 56 -26.24 -26.12 8.70
C ALA A 56 -26.39 -24.81 9.47
N VAL A 57 -25.29 -24.09 9.62
CA VAL A 57 -25.24 -22.75 10.22
C VAL A 57 -24.75 -21.75 9.19
N SER A 58 -25.44 -20.62 9.10
CA SER A 58 -25.01 -19.46 8.32
C SER A 58 -24.79 -18.27 9.24
N PHE A 59 -23.73 -17.51 8.97
CA PHE A 59 -23.47 -16.24 9.63
C PHE A 59 -23.95 -15.11 8.73
N SER A 60 -24.54 -14.06 9.29
CA SER A 60 -24.96 -12.90 8.51
C SER A 60 -24.63 -11.61 9.23
N ILE A 61 -24.26 -10.59 8.46
CA ILE A 61 -24.10 -9.23 8.95
C ILE A 61 -25.35 -8.49 8.53
N SER A 62 -26.02 -7.91 9.50
CA SER A 62 -27.32 -7.28 9.33
C SER A 62 -27.39 -5.96 10.06
N PHE A 63 -28.31 -5.13 9.59
CA PHE A 63 -28.60 -3.84 10.16
C PHE A 63 -30.01 -3.82 10.74
N GLU A 64 -30.15 -3.38 11.98
CA GLU A 64 -31.45 -3.20 12.62
C GLU A 64 -31.76 -1.70 12.75
N PHE A 65 -32.69 -1.22 11.91
CA PHE A 65 -33.18 0.17 11.96
C PHE A 65 -34.66 0.23 11.58
N GLY A 66 -35.53 -0.19 12.50
CA GLY A 66 -36.98 -0.31 12.25
C GLY A 66 -37.37 -1.44 11.28
N LEU A 67 -36.46 -1.86 10.38
CA LEU A 67 -36.50 -3.01 9.50
C LEU A 67 -35.14 -3.73 9.54
N HIS A 68 -35.16 -5.05 9.43
CA HIS A 68 -33.96 -5.89 9.39
C HIS A 68 -33.43 -5.98 7.96
N LEU A 69 -32.24 -5.42 7.71
CA LEU A 69 -31.58 -5.45 6.41
C LEU A 69 -30.34 -6.35 6.48
N SER A 70 -30.37 -7.50 5.79
CA SER A 70 -29.19 -8.36 5.66
C SER A 70 -28.24 -7.78 4.61
N LEU A 71 -27.02 -7.46 5.02
CA LEU A 71 -25.98 -6.90 4.15
C LEU A 71 -25.07 -7.99 3.58
N TRP A 72 -24.89 -9.08 4.32
CA TRP A 72 -24.05 -10.21 3.91
C TRP A 72 -24.51 -11.49 4.60
N THR A 73 -24.38 -12.62 3.91
CA THR A 73 -24.64 -13.95 4.46
C THR A 73 -23.56 -14.93 3.99
N SER A 74 -22.97 -15.66 4.93
CA SER A 74 -21.95 -16.67 4.69
C SER A 74 -22.53 -17.87 3.95
N ARG A 75 -21.64 -18.64 3.31
CA ARG A 75 -21.97 -20.00 2.87
C ARG A 75 -22.41 -20.85 4.08
N PRO A 76 -23.38 -21.76 3.92
CA PRO A 76 -23.86 -22.59 5.01
C PRO A 76 -22.83 -23.66 5.40
N TYR A 77 -22.48 -23.73 6.68
CA TYR A 77 -21.58 -24.73 7.24
C TYR A 77 -22.36 -25.95 7.69
N ARG A 78 -22.17 -27.07 7.00
CA ARG A 78 -22.80 -28.33 7.34
C ARG A 78 -22.16 -28.91 8.60
N ILE A 79 -22.99 -29.25 9.58
CA ILE A 79 -22.53 -29.86 10.83
C ILE A 79 -22.38 -31.35 10.62
N ILE A 80 -21.13 -31.82 10.56
CA ILE A 80 -20.80 -33.23 10.31
C ILE A 80 -20.94 -34.07 11.58
N LYS A 81 -20.73 -33.47 12.76
CA LYS A 81 -20.79 -34.14 14.08
C LYS A 81 -21.70 -33.39 15.05
N PRO A 82 -23.02 -33.66 15.08
CA PRO A 82 -23.96 -32.97 15.96
C PRO A 82 -23.78 -33.29 17.46
N SER A 83 -22.95 -34.28 17.82
CA SER A 83 -22.68 -34.71 19.20
C SER A 83 -21.43 -34.08 19.84
N SER A 84 -20.71 -33.20 19.14
CA SER A 84 -19.60 -32.46 19.74
C SER A 84 -20.09 -31.41 20.74
N ARG A 85 -19.32 -31.17 21.81
CA ARG A 85 -19.60 -30.09 22.78
C ARG A 85 -19.53 -28.68 22.17
N ARG A 86 -18.89 -28.53 21.01
CA ARG A 86 -18.72 -27.27 20.29
C ARG A 86 -19.45 -27.33 18.95
N LEU A 87 -20.00 -26.20 18.53
CA LEU A 87 -20.70 -26.05 17.25
C LEU A 87 -19.75 -26.18 16.05
N LEU A 88 -18.59 -25.51 16.14
CA LEU A 88 -17.54 -25.52 15.12
C LEU A 88 -16.24 -26.06 15.73
N ASP A 89 -15.55 -26.93 15.00
CA ASP A 89 -14.19 -27.35 15.34
C ASP A 89 -13.15 -26.40 14.75
N GLU A 90 -11.87 -26.61 15.08
CA GLU A 90 -10.77 -25.76 14.59
C GLU A 90 -10.68 -25.76 13.06
N GLU A 91 -11.03 -26.86 12.41
CA GLU A 91 -11.06 -26.98 10.95
C GLU A 91 -12.16 -26.11 10.34
N ALA A 92 -13.36 -26.14 10.91
CA ALA A 92 -14.47 -25.30 10.48
C ALA A 92 -14.19 -23.82 10.75
N MET A 93 -13.53 -23.48 11.87
CA MET A 93 -13.09 -22.12 12.16
C MET A 93 -12.05 -21.62 11.14
N PHE A 94 -11.09 -22.47 10.77
CA PHE A 94 -10.13 -22.14 9.71
C PHE A 94 -10.84 -21.99 8.35
N GLY A 95 -11.77 -22.87 8.02
CA GLY A 95 -12.59 -22.75 6.80
C GLY A 95 -13.40 -21.46 6.76
N LEU A 96 -13.89 -20.99 7.91
CA LEU A 96 -14.59 -19.71 8.04
C LEU A 96 -13.67 -18.51 7.83
N LEU A 97 -12.45 -18.55 8.37
CA LEU A 97 -11.42 -17.56 8.06
C LEU A 97 -11.11 -17.49 6.57
N VAL A 98 -10.95 -18.64 5.91
CA VAL A 98 -10.70 -18.71 4.46
C VAL A 98 -11.87 -18.09 3.69
N ASN A 99 -13.11 -18.37 4.08
CA ASN A 99 -14.28 -17.75 3.44
C ASN A 99 -14.32 -16.22 3.65
N PHE A 100 -13.93 -15.69 4.82
CA PHE A 100 -13.79 -14.24 4.98
C PHE A 100 -12.74 -13.65 4.04
N VAL A 101 -11.61 -14.35 3.84
CA VAL A 101 -10.59 -13.93 2.88
C VAL A 101 -11.12 -13.94 1.46
N GLU A 102 -11.79 -15.02 1.04
CA GLU A 102 -12.43 -15.10 -0.27
C GLU A 102 -13.45 -13.98 -0.50
N ASP A 103 -14.27 -13.66 0.50
CA ASP A 103 -15.30 -12.63 0.40
C ASP A 103 -14.71 -11.22 0.36
N VAL A 104 -13.63 -10.94 1.10
CA VAL A 104 -12.91 -9.66 0.97
C VAL A 104 -12.32 -9.50 -0.44
N LEU A 105 -11.74 -10.57 -1.00
CA LEU A 105 -11.14 -10.54 -2.33
C LEU A 105 -12.18 -10.35 -3.45
N GLN A 106 -13.44 -10.77 -3.24
CA GLN A 106 -14.53 -10.57 -4.21
C GLN A 106 -14.88 -9.09 -4.42
N TYR A 107 -14.67 -8.23 -3.42
CA TYR A 107 -14.86 -6.78 -3.56
C TYR A 107 -13.74 -6.09 -4.38
N GLY A 108 -12.65 -6.80 -4.68
CA GLY A 108 -11.58 -6.28 -5.52
C GLY A 108 -11.91 -6.33 -7.01
N SER A 109 -11.43 -5.36 -7.79
CA SER A 109 -11.69 -5.30 -9.25
C SER A 109 -11.14 -6.48 -10.06
N TYR A 110 -10.26 -7.30 -9.47
CA TYR A 110 -9.64 -8.46 -10.12
C TYR A 110 -10.35 -9.78 -9.78
N GLY A 111 -11.40 -9.76 -8.94
CA GLY A 111 -12.10 -10.96 -8.47
C GLY A 111 -12.96 -11.68 -9.52
N ASN A 112 -13.36 -11.00 -10.61
CA ASN A 112 -14.31 -11.57 -11.58
C ASN A 112 -13.66 -12.30 -12.77
N GLY A 113 -12.34 -12.22 -12.95
CA GLY A 113 -11.67 -12.67 -14.18
C GLY A 113 -10.90 -13.99 -14.11
N SER A 114 -10.71 -14.56 -12.93
CA SER A 114 -9.83 -15.72 -12.72
C SER A 114 -10.49 -16.72 -11.79
N SER A 115 -11.21 -17.68 -12.39
CA SER A 115 -11.47 -19.04 -11.91
C SER A 115 -11.65 -19.26 -10.40
N THR A 116 -12.85 -19.76 -10.09
CA THR A 116 -13.34 -20.57 -8.97
C THR A 116 -12.39 -21.61 -8.30
N SER A 117 -11.07 -21.52 -8.43
CA SER A 117 -10.14 -22.31 -7.63
C SER A 117 -10.07 -21.71 -6.23
N SER A 118 -10.68 -22.38 -5.25
CA SER A 118 -10.48 -22.15 -3.82
C SER A 118 -8.99 -21.88 -3.55
N PHE A 119 -8.67 -20.72 -3.00
CA PHE A 119 -7.28 -20.36 -2.73
C PHE A 119 -6.70 -21.36 -1.71
N LYS A 120 -5.51 -21.90 -2.00
CA LYS A 120 -4.82 -22.79 -1.07
C LYS A 120 -4.08 -21.96 -0.03
N ILE A 121 -4.79 -21.52 1.00
CA ILE A 121 -4.17 -20.90 2.16
C ILE A 121 -3.59 -22.01 3.04
N PRO A 122 -2.26 -22.03 3.29
CA PRO A 122 -1.66 -23.04 4.13
C PRO A 122 -2.20 -22.92 5.56
N LYS A 123 -2.46 -24.07 6.18
CA LYS A 123 -2.85 -24.09 7.60
C LYS A 123 -1.66 -23.60 8.45
N PRO A 124 -1.91 -22.74 9.44
CA PRO A 124 -0.85 -22.28 10.32
C PRO A 124 -0.29 -23.47 11.12
N TRP A 125 1.03 -23.50 11.31
CA TRP A 125 1.70 -24.51 12.14
C TRP A 125 1.38 -24.35 13.64
N SER A 126 0.87 -23.18 14.05
CA SER A 126 0.44 -22.89 15.42
C SER A 126 -0.80 -21.99 15.37
N PHE A 127 -1.80 -22.29 16.18
CA PHE A 127 -2.99 -21.45 16.37
C PHE A 127 -2.76 -20.30 17.38
N SER A 128 -1.50 -20.03 17.76
CA SER A 128 -1.18 -18.83 18.55
C SER A 128 -1.59 -17.57 17.77
N ASN A 129 -2.36 -16.69 18.42
CA ASN A 129 -2.93 -15.47 17.83
C ASN A 129 -3.93 -15.71 16.68
N PHE A 130 -4.46 -16.94 16.52
CA PHE A 130 -5.48 -17.23 15.52
C PHE A 130 -6.74 -16.39 15.73
N GLY A 131 -7.13 -16.17 16.99
CA GLY A 131 -8.28 -15.31 17.32
C GLY A 131 -8.13 -13.89 16.79
N ASP A 132 -6.96 -13.27 16.96
CA ASP A 132 -6.71 -11.90 16.49
C ASP A 132 -6.73 -11.82 14.95
N ILE A 133 -6.15 -12.81 14.27
CA ILE A 133 -6.19 -12.91 12.79
C ILE A 133 -7.63 -13.06 12.32
N PHE A 134 -8.40 -13.91 13.00
CA PHE A 134 -9.80 -14.17 12.69
C PHE A 134 -10.66 -12.91 12.85
N ASP A 135 -10.52 -12.23 13.98
CA ASP A 135 -11.25 -11.01 14.29
C ASP A 135 -10.89 -9.89 13.30
N LEU A 136 -9.60 -9.74 12.96
CA LEU A 136 -9.17 -8.76 11.95
C LEU A 136 -9.79 -9.05 10.58
N ALA A 137 -9.75 -10.31 10.13
CA ALA A 137 -10.30 -10.68 8.83
C ALA A 137 -11.81 -10.39 8.77
N PHE A 138 -12.54 -10.71 9.84
CA PHE A 138 -13.96 -10.41 9.98
C PHE A 138 -14.23 -8.90 10.00
N VAL A 139 -13.50 -8.12 10.81
CA VAL A 139 -13.67 -6.66 10.88
C VAL A 139 -13.40 -6.01 9.53
N THR A 140 -12.39 -6.51 8.80
CA THR A 140 -12.09 -6.03 7.45
C THR A 140 -13.24 -6.35 6.50
N LEU A 141 -13.78 -7.57 6.51
CA LEU A 141 -14.96 -7.91 5.72
C LEU A 141 -16.16 -7.02 6.06
N ALA A 142 -16.45 -6.83 7.35
CA ALA A 142 -17.52 -5.94 7.81
C ALA A 142 -17.31 -4.49 7.34
N PHE A 143 -16.06 -4.01 7.32
CA PHE A 143 -15.72 -2.69 6.78
C PHE A 143 -16.05 -2.59 5.28
N LEU A 144 -15.65 -3.57 4.47
CA LEU A 144 -15.96 -3.57 3.03
C LEU A 144 -17.47 -3.62 2.78
N ILE A 145 -18.19 -4.51 3.47
CA ILE A 145 -19.66 -4.60 3.39
C ILE A 145 -20.29 -3.26 3.73
N CYS A 146 -19.80 -2.57 4.77
CA CYS A 146 -20.33 -1.26 5.12
C CYS A 146 -20.07 -0.22 4.03
N VAL A 147 -18.91 -0.23 3.37
CA VAL A 147 -18.60 0.70 2.28
C VAL A 147 -19.51 0.47 1.06
N TYR A 148 -19.74 -0.78 0.68
CA TYR A 148 -20.43 -1.11 -0.58
C TYR A 148 -21.94 -1.34 -0.43
N GLU A 149 -22.35 -2.07 0.61
CA GLU A 149 -23.72 -2.58 0.74
C GLU A 149 -24.58 -1.76 1.73
N ALA A 150 -23.96 -1.08 2.71
CA ALA A 150 -24.74 -0.30 3.67
C ALA A 150 -25.33 0.97 3.03
N PRO A 151 -26.58 1.36 3.38
CA PRO A 151 -27.17 2.62 2.94
C PRO A 151 -26.34 3.84 3.38
N ALA A 152 -26.28 4.87 2.54
CA ALA A 152 -25.43 6.05 2.74
C ALA A 152 -25.64 6.74 4.11
N ASP A 153 -26.89 6.88 4.55
CA ASP A 153 -27.24 7.53 5.83
C ASP A 153 -26.66 6.80 7.06
N LEU A 154 -26.40 5.50 6.91
CA LEU A 154 -26.02 4.59 8.00
C LEU A 154 -24.55 4.19 7.93
N ARG A 155 -23.98 4.21 6.72
CA ARG A 155 -22.60 3.87 6.41
C ARG A 155 -21.60 4.65 7.27
N SER A 156 -21.76 5.96 7.37
CA SER A 156 -20.83 6.82 8.12
C SER A 156 -20.67 6.40 9.59
N TRP A 157 -21.79 6.00 10.22
CA TRP A 157 -21.81 5.54 11.60
C TRP A 157 -21.11 4.18 11.76
N CYS A 158 -21.42 3.21 10.92
CA CYS A 158 -20.76 1.89 10.93
C CYS A 158 -19.25 2.01 10.73
N LEU A 159 -18.84 2.80 9.74
CA LEU A 159 -17.43 2.98 9.41
C LEU A 159 -16.67 3.68 10.54
N HIS A 160 -17.30 4.62 11.24
CA HIS A 160 -16.69 5.23 12.42
C HIS A 160 -16.49 4.21 13.57
N GLY A 161 -17.46 3.32 13.79
CA GLY A 161 -17.36 2.24 14.78
C GLY A 161 -16.26 1.23 14.44
N LEU A 162 -16.16 0.80 13.18
CA LEU A 162 -15.16 -0.18 12.73
C LEU A 162 -13.73 0.41 12.65
N LYS A 163 -13.61 1.71 12.32
CA LYS A 163 -12.32 2.40 12.18
C LYS A 163 -11.44 2.27 13.42
N SER A 164 -12.00 2.40 14.63
CA SER A 164 -11.21 2.29 15.86
C SER A 164 -10.58 0.90 16.04
N HIS A 165 -11.17 -0.13 15.45
CA HIS A 165 -10.71 -1.51 15.56
C HIS A 165 -9.66 -1.84 14.52
N LEU A 166 -9.82 -1.35 13.29
CA LEU A 166 -8.80 -1.53 12.24
C LEU A 166 -7.47 -0.85 12.59
N VAL A 167 -7.49 0.26 13.33
CA VAL A 167 -6.29 1.08 13.63
C VAL A 167 -5.63 0.72 14.98
N ASN A 168 -6.17 -0.24 15.73
CA ASN A 168 -5.59 -0.59 17.04
C ASN A 168 -4.27 -1.41 16.90
N CYS A 169 -3.47 -1.47 17.98
CA CYS A 169 -2.18 -2.16 17.95
C CYS A 169 -2.29 -3.68 17.72
N ILE A 170 -3.32 -4.32 18.28
CA ILE A 170 -3.58 -5.76 18.11
C ILE A 170 -3.86 -6.07 16.64
N SER A 171 -4.67 -5.24 15.97
CA SER A 171 -4.95 -5.27 14.54
C SER A 171 -3.67 -5.11 13.71
N LYS A 172 -2.75 -4.24 14.12
CA LYS A 172 -1.46 -4.10 13.43
C LYS A 172 -0.64 -5.39 13.49
N ASP A 173 -0.53 -6.04 14.64
CA ASP A 173 0.19 -7.32 14.74
C ASP A 173 -0.56 -8.47 14.03
N ALA A 174 -1.88 -8.53 14.19
CA ALA A 174 -2.74 -9.50 13.51
C ALA A 174 -2.67 -9.37 11.99
N SER A 175 -2.59 -8.15 11.47
CA SER A 175 -2.49 -7.89 10.03
C SER A 175 -1.19 -8.40 9.46
N LYS A 176 -0.07 -8.17 10.16
CA LYS A 176 1.24 -8.74 9.81
C LYS A 176 1.22 -10.27 9.81
N LEU A 177 0.51 -10.91 10.75
CA LEU A 177 0.35 -12.36 10.79
C LEU A 177 -0.56 -12.88 9.66
N LEU A 178 -1.66 -12.18 9.38
CA LEU A 178 -2.56 -12.49 8.28
C LEU A 178 -1.83 -12.43 6.93
N MET A 179 -1.05 -11.36 6.68
CA MET A 179 -0.28 -11.22 5.44
C MET A 179 0.74 -12.35 5.25
N LYS A 180 1.43 -12.75 6.33
CA LYS A 180 2.31 -13.93 6.31
C LYS A 180 1.57 -15.24 6.01
N MET A 181 0.35 -15.39 6.51
CA MET A 181 -0.46 -16.60 6.35
C MET A 181 -1.01 -16.74 4.92
N ILE A 182 -1.56 -15.67 4.35
CA ILE A 182 -2.16 -15.69 3.00
C ILE A 182 -1.08 -15.63 1.89
N GLY A 183 0.09 -15.08 2.19
CA GLY A 183 1.21 -14.98 1.26
C GLY A 183 1.10 -13.80 0.28
N SER A 184 2.20 -13.50 -0.43
CA SER A 184 2.37 -12.24 -1.18
C SER A 184 1.30 -11.99 -2.24
N ASN A 185 0.88 -13.02 -2.98
CA ASN A 185 -0.07 -12.85 -4.08
C ASN A 185 -1.47 -12.46 -3.55
N LEU A 186 -1.90 -13.09 -2.46
CA LEU A 186 -3.19 -12.79 -1.82
C LEU A 186 -3.10 -11.51 -1.01
N GLU A 187 -1.96 -11.22 -0.39
CA GLU A 187 -1.67 -9.96 0.29
C GLU A 187 -1.89 -8.77 -0.65
N GLU A 188 -1.29 -8.80 -1.85
CA GLU A 188 -1.49 -7.73 -2.83
C GLU A 188 -2.98 -7.55 -3.15
N GLN A 189 -3.70 -8.63 -3.48
CA GLN A 189 -5.13 -8.58 -3.83
C GLN A 189 -6.01 -8.12 -2.67
N TRP A 190 -5.71 -8.58 -1.46
CA TRP A 190 -6.36 -8.14 -0.22
C TRP A 190 -6.19 -6.64 -0.05
N MET A 191 -4.96 -6.15 -0.16
CA MET A 191 -4.66 -4.71 -0.04
C MET A 191 -5.31 -3.89 -1.15
N ARG A 192 -5.38 -4.39 -2.40
CA ARG A 192 -6.12 -3.71 -3.48
C ARG A 192 -7.61 -3.58 -3.15
N SER A 193 -8.22 -4.62 -2.59
CA SER A 193 -9.65 -4.65 -2.24
C SER A 193 -9.97 -3.68 -1.11
N VAL A 194 -9.15 -3.68 -0.06
CA VAL A 194 -9.26 -2.73 1.07
C VAL A 194 -9.03 -1.30 0.60
N ASN A 195 -7.98 -1.04 -0.18
CA ASN A 195 -7.65 0.31 -0.64
C ASN A 195 -8.64 0.86 -1.67
N LEU A 196 -9.30 0.00 -2.46
CA LEU A 196 -10.42 0.41 -3.30
C LEU A 196 -11.61 0.89 -2.44
N ALA A 197 -11.94 0.16 -1.37
CA ALA A 197 -12.99 0.56 -0.44
C ALA A 197 -12.64 1.88 0.28
N ILE A 198 -11.39 2.04 0.73
CA ILE A 198 -10.92 3.30 1.33
C ILE A 198 -11.01 4.46 0.32
N THR A 199 -10.62 4.22 -0.94
CA THR A 199 -10.71 5.24 -2.00
C THR A 199 -12.15 5.70 -2.21
N ASN A 200 -13.10 4.76 -2.32
CA ASN A 200 -14.52 5.07 -2.46
C ASN A 200 -15.06 5.82 -1.24
N TRP A 201 -14.68 5.41 -0.03
CA TRP A 201 -15.11 6.06 1.20
C TRP A 201 -14.57 7.50 1.32
N ILE A 202 -13.33 7.75 0.90
CA ILE A 202 -12.74 9.11 0.89
C ILE A 202 -13.47 10.01 -0.11
N LEU A 203 -13.76 9.51 -1.31
CA LEU A 203 -14.48 10.27 -2.35
C LEU A 203 -15.90 10.65 -1.90
N GLU A 204 -16.60 9.72 -1.25
CA GLU A 204 -17.93 9.98 -0.69
C GLU A 204 -17.88 11.08 0.40
N GLN A 205 -16.91 11.01 1.32
CA GLN A 205 -16.74 12.03 2.36
C GLN A 205 -16.41 13.41 1.79
N GLN A 206 -15.56 13.48 0.75
CA GLN A 206 -15.21 14.73 0.09
C GLN A 206 -16.42 15.39 -0.60
N SER A 207 -17.33 14.57 -1.14
CA SER A 207 -18.57 15.04 -1.77
C SER A 207 -19.57 15.60 -0.75
N GLY A 208 -19.53 15.12 0.50
CA GLY A 208 -20.40 15.55 1.60
C GLY A 208 -19.99 16.84 2.34
N HIS A 209 -19.02 17.61 1.82
CA HIS A 209 -18.49 18.83 2.45
C HIS A 209 -17.99 18.69 3.90
N HIS A 210 -17.65 17.48 4.34
CA HIS A 210 -17.06 17.27 5.65
C HIS A 210 -15.53 17.36 5.54
N THR A 211 -14.92 18.41 6.13
CA THR A 211 -13.47 18.50 6.33
C THR A 211 -13.04 17.42 7.33
N ILE A 212 -12.74 16.22 6.84
CA ILE A 212 -12.30 15.10 7.67
C ILE A 212 -10.87 14.73 7.31
N LYS A 213 -10.03 14.63 8.34
CA LYS A 213 -8.70 14.02 8.25
C LYS A 213 -8.86 12.57 7.80
N THR A 214 -8.17 12.20 6.73
CA THR A 214 -8.15 10.85 6.18
C THR A 214 -7.97 9.82 7.30
N PRO A 215 -8.70 8.69 7.27
CA PRO A 215 -8.85 7.78 8.42
C PRO A 215 -7.59 6.99 8.84
N SER A 216 -6.41 7.38 8.36
CA SER A 216 -5.11 6.67 8.31
C SER A 216 -5.05 5.69 7.13
N PRO A 217 -4.43 6.10 6.01
CA PRO A 217 -4.51 5.35 4.76
C PRO A 217 -3.31 4.46 4.44
N LEU A 218 -2.21 4.61 5.17
CA LEU A 218 -0.99 3.89 4.88
C LEU A 218 -0.93 2.63 5.74
N PHE A 219 -0.99 1.48 5.06
CA PHE A 219 -0.66 0.22 5.69
C PHE A 219 0.81 -0.08 5.46
N SER A 220 1.55 -0.33 6.53
CA SER A 220 2.93 -0.82 6.45
C SER A 220 3.22 -1.81 7.55
N TYR A 221 4.12 -2.74 7.27
CA TYR A 221 4.65 -3.65 8.26
C TYR A 221 6.08 -4.08 7.90
N ALA A 222 6.85 -4.43 8.93
CA ALA A 222 8.22 -4.87 8.76
C ALA A 222 8.47 -6.30 9.25
N LEU A 223 9.41 -6.95 8.59
CA LEU A 223 9.92 -8.29 8.84
C LEU A 223 11.43 -8.23 9.06
N SER A 224 11.90 -8.94 10.08
CA SER A 224 13.32 -9.12 10.34
C SER A 224 13.60 -10.61 10.45
N ALA A 225 14.38 -11.15 9.51
CA ALA A 225 14.72 -12.57 9.49
C ALA A 225 16.01 -12.80 8.69
N PHE A 226 16.87 -13.71 9.19
CA PHE A 226 18.02 -14.28 8.46
C PHE A 226 18.93 -13.27 7.74
N GLY A 227 19.26 -12.14 8.38
CA GLY A 227 20.14 -11.13 7.76
C GLY A 227 19.42 -10.17 6.83
N ILE A 228 18.08 -10.21 6.78
CA ILE A 228 17.26 -9.37 5.93
C ILE A 228 16.25 -8.59 6.78
N TRP A 229 16.14 -7.31 6.47
CA TRP A 229 15.02 -6.47 6.87
C TRP A 229 14.17 -6.17 5.65
N LYS A 230 12.88 -6.46 5.76
CA LYS A 230 11.92 -6.24 4.67
C LYS A 230 10.73 -5.45 5.18
N VAL A 231 10.39 -4.37 4.49
CA VAL A 231 9.21 -3.56 4.77
C VAL A 231 8.30 -3.59 3.56
N HIS A 232 7.01 -3.86 3.80
CA HIS A 232 5.96 -3.74 2.80
C HIS A 232 5.09 -2.55 3.14
N LEU A 233 4.62 -1.86 2.11
CA LEU A 233 3.75 -0.70 2.24
C LEU A 233 2.71 -0.65 1.11
N TYR A 234 1.50 -0.24 1.48
CA TYR A 234 0.37 -0.09 0.58
C TYR A 234 -0.39 1.17 0.96
N CYS A 235 -0.67 2.04 -0.02
CA CYS A 235 -1.36 3.30 0.23
C CYS A 235 -2.22 3.71 -0.96
N PRO A 236 -3.53 3.97 -0.80
CA PRO A 236 -4.33 4.59 -1.83
C PRO A 236 -3.84 6.03 -2.05
N VAL A 237 -3.57 6.40 -3.30
CA VAL A 237 -2.92 7.69 -3.63
C VAL A 237 -3.77 8.88 -3.20
N ILE A 238 -5.11 8.77 -3.33
CA ILE A 238 -6.05 9.82 -2.90
C ILE A 238 -5.86 10.25 -1.45
N ALA A 239 -5.37 9.34 -0.60
CA ALA A 239 -5.29 9.56 0.82
C ALA A 239 -3.95 10.16 1.29
N THR A 240 -3.01 10.35 0.36
CA THR A 240 -1.71 10.98 0.61
C THR A 240 -1.82 12.51 0.65
N ASP A 241 -0.92 13.16 1.39
CA ASP A 241 -0.95 14.61 1.60
C ASP A 241 -0.50 15.34 0.33
N VAL A 242 -1.29 16.32 -0.13
CA VAL A 242 -0.90 17.18 -1.25
C VAL A 242 0.16 18.18 -0.77
N VAL A 243 1.37 18.09 -1.33
CA VAL A 243 2.50 18.99 -1.01
C VAL A 243 2.49 20.20 -1.92
N SER A 244 2.26 19.98 -3.22
CA SER A 244 2.22 21.05 -4.21
C SER A 244 1.19 20.75 -5.28
N THR A 245 0.51 21.79 -5.74
CA THR A 245 -0.39 21.72 -6.89
C THR A 245 -0.20 22.96 -7.75
N SER A 246 -0.47 22.82 -9.05
CA SER A 246 -0.42 23.92 -10.01
C SER A 246 -1.76 24.66 -10.10
N ASN A 247 -2.85 23.91 -10.22
CA ASN A 247 -4.23 24.39 -10.41
C ASN A 247 -5.22 23.38 -9.81
N PRO A 248 -6.43 23.82 -9.38
CA PRO A 248 -7.49 22.90 -8.98
C PRO A 248 -7.83 21.95 -10.13
N LEU A 249 -7.99 20.67 -9.81
CA LEU A 249 -8.34 19.64 -10.77
C LEU A 249 -9.85 19.75 -11.07
N THR A 250 -10.19 20.36 -12.21
CA THR A 250 -11.59 20.53 -12.67
C THR A 250 -12.04 19.41 -13.60
N ASP A 251 -11.11 18.62 -14.12
CA ASP A 251 -11.39 17.50 -15.02
C ASP A 251 -11.71 16.24 -14.20
N GLU A 252 -12.99 15.89 -14.15
CA GLU A 252 -13.50 14.73 -13.39
C GLU A 252 -12.94 13.41 -13.91
N ARG A 253 -12.71 13.26 -15.23
CA ARG A 253 -12.15 12.04 -15.81
C ARG A 253 -10.70 11.87 -15.41
N LEU A 254 -9.93 12.97 -15.44
CA LEU A 254 -8.56 12.93 -14.95
C LEU A 254 -8.53 12.67 -13.43
N ALA A 255 -9.41 13.30 -12.66
CA ALA A 255 -9.53 13.04 -11.22
C ALA A 255 -9.80 11.57 -10.93
N PHE A 256 -10.72 10.94 -11.68
CA PHE A 256 -10.97 9.51 -11.60
C PHE A 256 -9.68 8.70 -11.85
N SER A 257 -8.97 8.97 -12.95
CA SER A 257 -7.74 8.25 -13.28
C SER A 257 -6.65 8.38 -12.22
N LEU A 258 -6.52 9.55 -11.59
CA LEU A 258 -5.53 9.81 -10.56
C LEU A 258 -5.88 9.19 -9.20
N ASN A 259 -7.17 9.27 -8.81
CA ASN A 259 -7.64 8.81 -7.50
C ASN A 259 -7.66 7.29 -7.36
N TYR A 260 -8.01 6.56 -8.43
CA TYR A 260 -8.14 5.09 -8.41
C TYR A 260 -6.80 4.36 -8.65
N ASN A 261 -5.76 4.84 -7.98
CA ASN A 261 -4.45 4.19 -7.92
C ASN A 261 -4.03 3.97 -6.47
N GLN A 262 -3.19 2.96 -6.27
CA GLN A 262 -2.45 2.76 -5.03
C GLN A 262 -0.95 2.67 -5.29
N LEU A 263 -0.18 3.07 -4.30
CA LEU A 263 1.22 2.76 -4.18
C LEU A 263 1.38 1.39 -3.52
N GLU A 264 2.19 0.54 -4.14
CA GLU A 264 2.69 -0.71 -3.58
C GLU A 264 4.20 -0.59 -3.46
N GLY A 265 4.76 -0.84 -2.28
CA GLY A 265 6.19 -0.70 -2.06
C GLY A 265 6.78 -1.83 -1.24
N VAL A 266 8.01 -2.20 -1.62
CA VAL A 266 8.83 -3.19 -0.92
C VAL A 266 10.21 -2.60 -0.73
N ILE A 267 10.67 -2.53 0.51
CA ILE A 267 12.00 -2.04 0.87
C ILE A 267 12.73 -3.20 1.53
N GLN A 268 13.85 -3.61 0.94
CA GLN A 268 14.67 -4.70 1.44
C GLN A 268 16.09 -4.21 1.71
N PHE A 269 16.55 -4.44 2.93
CA PHE A 269 17.92 -4.22 3.35
C PHE A 269 18.56 -5.55 3.75
N ASN A 270 19.81 -5.76 3.38
CA ASN A 270 20.62 -6.81 4.00
C ASN A 270 21.35 -6.22 5.20
N TYR A 271 21.47 -6.99 6.27
CA TYR A 271 22.32 -6.64 7.39
C TYR A 271 23.32 -7.76 7.70
N LYS A 272 24.54 -7.36 8.08
CA LYS A 272 25.63 -8.26 8.44
C LYS A 272 26.22 -7.81 9.78
N LEU A 273 26.49 -8.79 10.63
CA LEU A 273 27.14 -8.59 11.93
C LEU A 273 28.59 -9.08 11.84
N MET A 274 29.53 -8.22 12.20
CA MET A 274 30.94 -8.59 12.36
C MET A 274 31.37 -8.35 13.80
N ILE A 275 31.66 -9.43 14.51
CA ILE A 275 32.13 -9.36 15.89
C ILE A 275 33.63 -9.12 15.88
N GLN A 276 34.06 -7.98 16.39
CA GLN A 276 35.46 -7.65 16.63
C GLN A 276 35.80 -7.86 18.11
N GLU A 277 37.09 -7.80 18.46
CA GLU A 277 37.54 -8.06 19.83
C GLU A 277 36.94 -7.06 20.84
N ASN A 278 36.81 -5.79 20.45
CA ASN A 278 36.42 -4.67 21.30
C ASN A 278 35.06 -4.04 20.94
N TRP A 279 34.49 -4.34 19.77
CA TRP A 279 33.22 -3.78 19.31
C TRP A 279 32.48 -4.76 18.39
N VAL A 280 31.25 -4.43 18.04
CA VAL A 280 30.47 -5.15 17.03
C VAL A 280 30.16 -4.19 15.89
N ASP A 281 30.51 -4.53 14.67
CA ASP A 281 30.11 -3.76 13.48
C ASP A 281 28.79 -4.31 12.94
N VAL A 282 27.78 -3.44 12.84
CA VAL A 282 26.52 -3.69 12.14
C VAL A 282 26.61 -3.00 10.80
N PHE A 283 26.58 -3.78 9.73
CA PHE A 283 26.58 -3.28 8.37
C PHE A 283 25.21 -3.48 7.75
N VAL A 284 24.65 -2.46 7.12
CA VAL A 284 23.35 -2.51 6.45
C VAL A 284 23.49 -1.97 5.03
N ASP A 285 23.11 -2.75 4.03
CA ASP A 285 23.12 -2.34 2.63
C ASP A 285 21.70 -2.42 2.04
N THR A 286 21.46 -1.60 1.01
CA THR A 286 20.20 -1.63 0.26
C THR A 286 20.25 -2.81 -0.70
N ASP A 287 19.30 -3.75 -0.59
CA ASP A 287 19.24 -4.91 -1.47
C ASP A 287 18.31 -4.65 -2.66
N ASN A 288 17.05 -4.34 -2.35
CA ASN A 288 16.02 -4.11 -3.34
C ASN A 288 14.97 -3.15 -2.80
N ILE A 289 14.79 -2.02 -3.47
CA ILE A 289 13.71 -1.08 -3.21
C ILE A 289 12.83 -1.00 -4.44
N ARG A 290 11.56 -1.35 -4.29
CA ARG A 290 10.58 -1.36 -5.36
C ARG A 290 9.38 -0.52 -4.96
N PHE A 291 8.93 0.33 -5.87
CA PHE A 291 7.68 1.08 -5.72
C PHE A 291 6.91 1.07 -7.02
N ASP A 292 5.68 0.57 -7.01
CA ASP A 292 4.80 0.54 -8.16
C ASP A 292 3.52 1.33 -7.89
N ILE A 293 3.01 1.99 -8.93
CA ILE A 293 1.69 2.62 -8.92
C ILE A 293 0.74 1.73 -9.70
N VAL A 294 -0.16 1.08 -8.97
CA VAL A 294 -1.08 0.07 -9.48
C VAL A 294 -2.50 0.61 -9.45
N ARG A 295 -3.25 0.35 -10.53
CA ARG A 295 -4.66 0.74 -10.63
C ARG A 295 -5.50 -0.11 -9.67
N LEU A 296 -6.53 0.49 -9.08
CA LEU A 296 -7.47 -0.22 -8.19
C LEU A 296 -8.70 -0.76 -8.93
N VAL A 297 -9.01 -0.20 -10.11
CA VAL A 297 -10.17 -0.56 -10.94
C VAL A 297 -9.75 -1.20 -12.26
N SER A 298 -10.72 -1.82 -12.94
CA SER A 298 -10.50 -2.51 -14.21
C SER A 298 -10.05 -1.54 -15.31
N GLU A 299 -9.42 -2.08 -16.35
CA GLU A 299 -9.07 -1.29 -17.54
C GLU A 299 -10.30 -0.69 -18.21
N THR A 300 -11.38 -1.44 -18.27
CA THR A 300 -12.63 -1.01 -18.89
C THR A 300 -13.21 0.19 -18.16
N LEU A 301 -13.34 0.11 -16.83
CA LEU A 301 -13.87 1.21 -16.02
C LEU A 301 -12.95 2.44 -16.07
N MET A 302 -11.63 2.22 -16.05
CA MET A 302 -10.63 3.28 -16.17
C MET A 302 -10.70 4.02 -17.52
N ASN A 303 -11.05 3.33 -18.60
CA ASN A 303 -11.19 3.94 -19.93
C ASN A 303 -12.58 4.58 -20.13
N GLU A 304 -13.63 4.04 -19.51
CA GLU A 304 -14.99 4.56 -19.59
C GLU A 304 -15.16 5.84 -18.75
N GLN A 305 -14.70 5.83 -17.51
CA GLN A 305 -14.87 6.93 -16.55
C GLN A 305 -13.64 7.84 -16.43
N GLY A 306 -12.45 7.37 -16.84
CA GLY A 306 -11.20 8.11 -16.74
C GLY A 306 -10.58 8.52 -18.07
N GLU A 307 -9.35 9.04 -18.00
CA GLU A 307 -8.47 9.37 -19.15
C GLU A 307 -7.49 8.22 -19.50
N GLY A 308 -7.75 7.03 -18.95
CA GLY A 308 -7.01 5.80 -19.22
C GLY A 308 -5.84 5.53 -18.27
N ALA A 309 -5.35 4.28 -18.29
CA ALA A 309 -4.38 3.77 -17.32
C ALA A 309 -2.96 4.38 -17.39
N SER A 310 -2.67 5.17 -18.43
CA SER A 310 -1.39 5.88 -18.56
C SER A 310 -1.32 7.16 -17.74
N GLU A 311 -2.46 7.72 -17.34
CA GLU A 311 -2.56 8.89 -16.48
C GLU A 311 -2.54 8.46 -15.02
N LYS A 312 -1.35 8.54 -14.42
CA LYS A 312 -1.13 8.20 -13.02
C LYS A 312 0.09 8.90 -12.46
N HIS A 313 0.14 9.04 -11.14
CA HIS A 313 1.33 9.47 -10.42
C HIS A 313 2.48 8.51 -10.64
N PHE A 314 3.68 8.99 -10.34
CA PHE A 314 4.90 8.19 -10.34
C PHE A 314 5.80 8.60 -9.15
N PRO A 315 6.63 7.68 -8.63
CA PRO A 315 7.61 8.03 -7.59
C PRO A 315 8.60 9.07 -8.11
N SER A 316 8.77 10.17 -7.38
CA SER A 316 9.69 11.26 -7.75
C SER A 316 10.79 11.51 -6.72
N ARG A 317 10.58 11.10 -5.46
CA ARG A 317 11.59 11.13 -4.41
C ARG A 317 11.29 10.06 -3.38
N ILE A 318 12.32 9.38 -2.91
CA ILE A 318 12.24 8.46 -1.77
C ILE A 318 13.30 8.88 -0.75
N SER A 319 12.92 8.93 0.52
CA SER A 319 13.81 9.28 1.61
C SER A 319 13.61 8.28 2.73
N LEU A 320 14.64 7.55 3.10
CA LEU A 320 14.63 6.57 4.17
C LEU A 320 15.61 6.98 5.26
N ARG A 321 15.17 6.96 6.50
CA ARG A 321 15.98 7.23 7.69
C ARG A 321 15.98 6.00 8.58
N LEU A 322 17.16 5.48 8.84
CA LEU A 322 17.37 4.34 9.73
C LEU A 322 18.03 4.82 11.02
N THR A 323 17.33 4.64 12.14
CA THR A 323 17.75 5.14 13.46
C THR A 323 17.71 4.01 14.50
N PRO A 324 18.84 3.67 15.15
CA PRO A 324 18.82 2.74 16.28
C PRO A 324 18.09 3.35 17.48
N ALA A 325 17.17 2.60 18.10
CA ALA A 325 16.33 3.09 19.19
C ALA A 325 17.12 3.35 20.48
N LEU A 326 18.09 2.48 20.78
CA LEU A 326 18.97 2.59 21.95
C LEU A 326 20.36 3.07 21.52
N GLN A 327 20.64 4.36 21.69
CA GLN A 327 21.85 5.00 21.17
C GLN A 327 23.07 4.92 22.11
N ASN A 328 22.87 4.57 23.38
CA ASN A 328 23.92 4.57 24.40
C ASN A 328 25.08 3.60 24.11
N ASN A 329 24.87 2.61 23.25
CA ASN A 329 25.87 1.60 22.90
C ASN A 329 26.56 1.89 21.55
N ILE A 330 26.31 3.03 20.92
CA ILE A 330 26.85 3.35 19.60
C ILE A 330 28.12 4.17 19.75
N LEU A 331 29.21 3.64 19.21
CA LEU A 331 30.52 4.29 19.22
C LEU A 331 30.69 5.23 18.03
N SER A 332 30.21 4.83 16.84
CA SER A 332 30.27 5.66 15.62
C SER A 332 29.34 5.11 14.55
N VAL A 333 29.02 5.95 13.56
CA VAL A 333 28.31 5.58 12.33
C VAL A 333 29.09 6.14 11.14
N SER A 334 29.18 5.37 10.07
CA SER A 334 29.85 5.74 8.82
C SER A 334 29.03 5.26 7.63
N VAL A 335 28.90 6.10 6.61
CA VAL A 335 28.25 5.78 5.33
C VAL A 335 29.28 5.45 4.26
N GLY A 336 28.85 4.72 3.24
CA GLY A 336 29.66 4.37 2.08
C GLY A 336 29.75 5.52 1.08
N LYS A 337 30.10 5.19 -0.16
CA LYS A 337 30.09 6.15 -1.27
C LYS A 337 28.66 6.37 -1.77
N SER A 338 28.23 7.64 -1.81
CA SER A 338 27.06 8.06 -2.57
C SER A 338 27.29 7.85 -4.08
N SER A 339 26.23 7.72 -4.86
CA SER A 339 26.38 7.64 -6.31
C SER A 339 26.98 8.94 -6.85
N GLU A 340 28.10 8.85 -7.58
CA GLU A 340 28.54 9.96 -8.41
C GLU A 340 27.53 10.14 -9.55
N ASN A 341 27.15 11.39 -9.84
CA ASN A 341 26.45 11.69 -11.08
C ASN A 341 27.40 11.32 -12.22
N ALA A 342 27.25 10.13 -12.80
CA ALA A 342 28.05 9.74 -13.95
C ALA A 342 27.75 10.72 -15.10
N THR A 343 28.60 11.72 -15.28
CA THR A 343 28.67 12.51 -16.51
C THR A 343 29.11 11.55 -17.61
N ARG A 344 28.18 11.03 -18.40
CA ARG A 344 28.49 10.28 -19.63
C ARG A 344 28.34 11.17 -20.86
N GLU A 345 29.26 10.92 -21.77
CA GLU A 345 29.80 11.75 -22.84
C GLU A 345 28.80 12.60 -23.64
N ILE A 346 29.24 13.84 -23.89
CA ILE A 346 28.67 14.77 -24.85
C ILE A 346 28.95 14.19 -26.25
N ALA A 347 28.01 13.40 -26.78
CA ALA A 347 27.97 13.18 -28.22
C ALA A 347 27.41 14.46 -28.86
N THR A 348 28.30 15.30 -29.39
CA THR A 348 27.91 16.39 -30.30
C THR A 348 27.55 15.75 -31.64
N GLU A 349 26.31 15.31 -31.82
CA GLU A 349 25.81 15.03 -33.16
C GLU A 349 25.57 16.36 -33.87
N LYS A 350 26.53 16.77 -34.70
CA LYS A 350 26.30 17.80 -35.73
C LYS A 350 25.52 17.16 -36.87
N ALA A 351 24.19 17.18 -36.77
CA ALA A 351 23.34 16.84 -37.91
C ALA A 351 23.39 18.02 -38.90
N ILE A 352 24.09 17.83 -40.02
CA ILE A 352 24.01 18.70 -41.19
C ILE A 352 22.97 18.08 -42.12
N GLU A 353 21.71 18.50 -41.99
CA GLU A 353 20.68 18.17 -42.98
C GLU A 353 20.85 19.11 -44.18
N ALA A 354 21.44 18.59 -45.26
CA ALA A 354 21.47 19.25 -46.56
C ALA A 354 20.31 18.73 -47.42
N GLY A 355 19.24 19.50 -47.50
CA GLY A 355 18.13 19.22 -48.42
C GLY A 355 18.41 19.80 -49.81
N PHE A 356 18.25 19.00 -50.86
CA PHE A 356 18.19 19.47 -52.24
C PHE A 356 16.73 19.47 -52.71
N GLU A 357 16.21 20.65 -53.04
CA GLU A 357 14.96 20.77 -53.80
C GLU A 357 15.26 20.77 -55.32
N PRO A 358 14.38 20.18 -56.15
CA PRO A 358 14.53 20.13 -57.61
C PRO A 358 14.34 21.52 -58.26
N PRO A 359 14.82 21.72 -59.49
CA PRO A 359 15.30 23.00 -59.95
C PRO A 359 14.15 23.91 -60.39
N ASN A 360 13.99 25.05 -59.72
CA ASN A 360 13.62 26.30 -60.37
C ASN A 360 14.17 27.49 -59.57
N SER A 361 15.21 28.09 -60.16
CA SER A 361 15.69 29.47 -59.98
C SER A 361 15.56 30.06 -58.57
N TYR A 362 16.54 29.77 -57.71
CA TYR A 362 17.37 30.71 -56.93
C TYR A 362 18.19 29.82 -55.96
N LEU A 363 19.51 29.78 -56.17
CA LEU A 363 20.42 28.83 -55.53
C LEU A 363 20.65 29.23 -54.05
N GLY A 364 19.73 28.83 -53.17
CA GLY A 364 19.78 29.07 -51.74
C GLY A 364 20.17 27.81 -50.96
N LEU A 365 21.47 27.66 -50.68
CA LEU A 365 21.98 26.61 -49.79
C LEU A 365 21.65 27.00 -48.34
N LYS A 366 20.59 26.44 -47.76
CA LYS A 366 20.27 26.64 -46.34
C LYS A 366 20.91 25.52 -45.52
N ILE A 367 22.11 25.79 -45.00
CA ILE A 367 22.78 24.92 -44.03
C ILE A 367 22.21 25.27 -42.65
N SER A 368 21.33 24.43 -42.11
CA SER A 368 21.02 24.47 -40.68
C SER A 368 21.93 23.48 -39.95
N ALA A 369 22.90 24.00 -39.21
CA ALA A 369 23.66 23.22 -38.25
C ALA A 369 22.85 23.15 -36.94
N GLY A 370 22.28 21.99 -36.64
CA GLY A 370 21.73 21.68 -35.32
C GLY A 370 22.84 21.07 -34.47
N GLU A 371 23.25 21.77 -33.41
CA GLU A 371 24.13 21.21 -32.39
C GLU A 371 23.25 20.70 -31.25
N THR A 372 22.93 19.40 -31.23
CA THR A 372 22.23 18.77 -30.11
C THR A 372 23.25 18.26 -29.10
N VAL A 373 23.35 18.95 -27.96
CA VAL A 373 24.10 18.46 -26.80
C VAL A 373 23.18 17.53 -26.01
N THR A 374 23.39 16.21 -26.12
CA THR A 374 22.71 15.23 -25.26
C THR A 374 23.62 14.86 -24.09
N THR A 375 23.41 15.47 -22.93
CA THR A 375 24.01 15.00 -21.67
C THR A 375 23.13 13.89 -21.09
N SER A 376 23.60 12.64 -21.18
CA SER A 376 22.90 11.49 -20.59
C SER A 376 23.19 11.40 -19.09
N MET A 377 22.39 12.08 -18.26
CA MET A 377 22.36 11.81 -16.82
C MET A 377 21.49 10.58 -16.54
N LYS A 378 21.92 9.69 -15.64
CA LYS A 378 20.99 8.73 -15.04
C LYS A 378 19.87 9.55 -14.36
N PRO A 379 18.59 9.24 -14.61
CA PRO A 379 17.49 10.08 -14.14
C PRO A 379 17.36 10.09 -12.63
N TRP A 380 17.87 9.04 -11.95
CA TRP A 380 17.88 8.91 -10.51
C TRP A 380 19.26 9.20 -9.92
N LYS A 381 19.30 10.03 -8.90
CA LYS A 381 20.48 10.30 -8.06
C LYS A 381 20.28 9.71 -6.68
N PHE A 382 21.30 9.05 -6.14
CA PHE A 382 21.32 8.50 -4.79
C PHE A 382 22.34 9.17 -3.90
N GLU A 383 21.91 9.57 -2.70
CA GLU A 383 22.74 10.20 -1.68
C GLU A 383 22.56 9.50 -0.32
N GLU A 384 23.68 9.27 0.36
CA GLU A 384 23.74 8.78 1.73
C GLU A 384 24.34 9.87 2.63
N SER A 385 23.74 10.07 3.79
CA SER A 385 24.24 11.01 4.79
C SER A 385 24.02 10.51 6.21
N VAL A 386 24.74 11.10 7.15
CA VAL A 386 24.64 10.77 8.57
C VAL A 386 24.09 11.97 9.32
N LEU A 387 23.07 11.72 10.15
CA LEU A 387 22.53 12.70 11.08
C LEU A 387 22.52 12.12 12.49
N GLY A 388 23.51 12.52 13.30
CA GLY A 388 23.74 11.94 14.63
C GLY A 388 24.09 10.46 14.52
N TYR A 389 23.29 9.58 15.12
CA TYR A 389 23.42 8.12 14.99
C TYR A 389 22.50 7.51 13.92
N SER A 390 21.80 8.35 13.17
CA SER A 390 20.90 7.93 12.10
C SER A 390 21.58 8.00 10.75
N ALA A 391 21.16 7.13 9.84
CA ALA A 391 21.58 7.18 8.46
C ALA A 391 20.40 7.52 7.55
N ASP A 392 20.61 8.51 6.69
CA ASP A 392 19.64 9.04 5.76
C ASP A 392 20.04 8.64 4.33
N MET A 393 19.11 8.01 3.63
CA MET A 393 19.26 7.53 2.26
C MET A 393 18.20 8.20 1.38
N HIS A 394 18.63 8.86 0.31
CA HIS A 394 17.76 9.64 -0.56
C HIS A 394 17.90 9.24 -2.02
N TRP A 395 16.77 9.04 -2.69
CA TRP A 395 16.68 8.87 -4.14
C TRP A 395 15.90 10.03 -4.73
N PHE A 396 16.52 10.74 -5.69
CA PHE A 396 15.97 11.92 -6.34
C PHE A 396 15.78 11.66 -7.83
N LEU A 397 14.58 11.93 -8.35
CA LEU A 397 14.35 11.98 -9.78
C LEU A 397 14.64 13.39 -10.29
N HIS A 398 15.52 13.51 -11.27
CA HIS A 398 15.83 14.77 -11.95
C HIS A 398 15.16 14.83 -13.32
N ASP A 399 14.63 15.99 -13.68
CA ASP A 399 14.16 16.25 -15.03
C ASP A 399 15.35 16.25 -16.00
N PRO A 400 15.32 15.45 -17.08
CA PRO A 400 16.41 15.39 -18.04
C PRO A 400 16.69 16.72 -18.77
N THR A 401 15.75 17.66 -18.75
CA THR A 401 15.89 18.92 -19.50
C THR A 401 16.53 20.06 -18.71
N ASP A 402 16.14 20.25 -17.45
CA ASP A 402 16.65 21.35 -16.61
C ASP A 402 17.51 20.87 -15.43
N GLY A 403 17.60 19.55 -15.22
CA GLY A 403 18.35 18.93 -14.13
C GLY A 403 17.75 19.18 -12.74
N ARG A 404 16.57 19.79 -12.63
CA ARG A 404 15.92 20.06 -11.35
C ARG A 404 15.23 18.82 -10.82
N GLU A 405 15.11 18.74 -9.50
CA GLU A 405 14.38 17.66 -8.86
C GLU A 405 12.89 17.76 -9.21
N VAL A 406 12.30 16.64 -9.66
CA VAL A 406 10.89 16.58 -10.11
C VAL A 406 9.92 16.88 -8.97
N SER A 407 10.24 16.46 -7.74
CA SER A 407 9.36 16.63 -6.59
C SER A 407 9.13 18.10 -6.21
N SER A 408 10.09 18.98 -6.51
CA SER A 408 10.11 20.40 -6.16
C SER A 408 9.90 21.32 -7.38
N SER A 409 9.80 20.75 -8.58
CA SER A 409 9.63 21.48 -9.83
C SER A 409 8.24 21.31 -10.43
N LYS A 410 7.89 22.23 -11.34
CA LYS A 410 6.67 22.18 -12.13
C LYS A 410 7.07 22.20 -13.60
N PRO A 411 6.42 21.39 -14.46
CA PRO A 411 6.71 21.43 -15.89
C PRO A 411 6.36 22.82 -16.43
N SER A 412 7.25 23.40 -17.21
CA SER A 412 7.01 24.71 -17.82
C SER A 412 5.84 24.63 -18.82
N ARG A 413 5.04 25.70 -18.95
CA ARG A 413 3.93 25.72 -19.93
C ARG A 413 4.40 25.52 -21.37
N LEU A 414 5.62 25.95 -21.68
CA LEU A 414 6.25 25.78 -22.99
C LEU A 414 6.73 24.34 -23.22
N SER A 415 7.20 23.64 -22.19
CA SER A 415 7.58 22.23 -22.30
C SER A 415 6.37 21.30 -22.43
N LEU A 416 5.21 21.64 -21.86
CA LEU A 416 3.95 20.90 -22.09
C LEU A 416 3.52 20.87 -23.57
N LEU A 417 3.95 21.86 -24.37
CA LEU A 417 3.68 21.91 -25.81
C LEU A 417 4.68 21.08 -26.63
N ASN A 418 5.85 20.75 -26.08
CA ASN A 418 6.90 20.02 -26.79
C ASN A 418 7.04 18.59 -26.25
N PRO A 419 6.56 17.57 -26.98
CA PRO A 419 6.52 16.19 -26.48
C PRO A 419 7.89 15.55 -26.24
N LYS A 420 8.97 16.11 -26.81
CA LYS A 420 10.34 15.59 -26.66
C LYS A 420 11.10 16.16 -25.44
N ALA A 421 10.51 17.10 -24.71
CA ALA A 421 11.22 17.93 -23.73
C ALA A 421 10.89 17.62 -22.25
N TRP A 422 10.30 16.46 -21.93
CA TRP A 422 9.94 16.08 -20.54
C TRP A 422 9.50 14.61 -20.47
N PHE A 423 9.06 14.11 -19.30
CA PHE A 423 8.60 12.73 -19.05
C PHE A 423 7.29 12.30 -19.75
N LYS A 424 7.07 12.77 -20.99
CA LYS A 424 6.00 12.29 -21.85
C LYS A 424 6.34 10.89 -22.37
N ASP A 425 5.37 9.97 -22.41
CA ASP A 425 5.56 8.57 -22.82
C ASP A 425 6.65 7.84 -22.00
N ARG A 426 6.74 8.22 -20.71
CA ARG A 426 7.77 7.80 -19.73
C ARG A 426 7.89 6.29 -19.49
N TYR A 427 6.97 5.47 -19.99
CA TYR A 427 6.95 4.02 -19.77
C TYR A 427 7.41 3.20 -20.98
N SER A 428 7.62 3.83 -22.15
CA SER A 428 7.90 3.14 -23.42
C SER A 428 9.33 3.29 -23.95
N SER A 429 10.16 4.16 -23.38
CA SER A 429 11.53 4.39 -23.88
C SER A 429 12.54 3.34 -23.38
N ALA A 430 13.65 3.19 -24.12
CA ALA A 430 14.75 2.28 -23.74
C ALA A 430 15.51 2.77 -22.50
N TYR A 431 15.65 4.09 -22.35
CA TYR A 431 16.30 4.77 -21.23
C TYR A 431 15.29 5.25 -20.17
N ARG A 432 14.18 4.52 -20.03
CA ARG A 432 13.08 4.92 -19.16
C ARG A 432 13.54 5.00 -17.69
N PRO A 433 13.16 6.05 -16.96
CA PRO A 433 13.39 6.17 -15.51
C PRO A 433 12.51 5.21 -14.68
N PHE A 434 11.52 4.58 -15.30
CA PHE A 434 10.52 3.72 -14.67
C PHE A 434 10.48 2.33 -15.29
N THR A 435 9.88 1.36 -14.61
CA THR A 435 9.52 0.07 -15.20
C THR A 435 8.44 0.29 -16.29
N ARG A 436 8.21 -0.72 -17.15
CA ARG A 436 7.10 -0.66 -18.14
C ARG A 436 5.73 -0.52 -17.46
N GLN A 437 5.62 -1.00 -16.22
CA GLN A 437 4.44 -0.87 -15.39
C GLN A 437 4.37 0.48 -14.66
N GLY A 438 5.39 1.33 -14.78
CA GLY A 438 5.42 2.68 -14.25
C GLY A 438 5.84 2.83 -12.79
N GLY A 439 6.51 1.82 -12.23
CA GLY A 439 7.19 1.91 -10.94
C GLY A 439 8.69 2.09 -11.06
N VAL A 440 9.40 1.91 -9.95
CA VAL A 440 10.86 1.99 -9.85
C VAL A 440 11.42 0.77 -9.14
N VAL A 441 12.64 0.40 -9.50
CA VAL A 441 13.42 -0.65 -8.82
C VAL A 441 14.83 -0.11 -8.64
N PHE A 442 15.28 -0.01 -7.40
CA PHE A 442 16.67 0.25 -7.04
C PHE A 442 17.27 -1.03 -6.49
N ALA A 443 18.30 -1.53 -7.15
CA ALA A 443 19.02 -2.72 -6.73
C ALA A 443 20.37 -2.32 -6.09
N GLY A 444 20.84 -3.14 -5.16
CA GLY A 444 22.04 -2.86 -4.36
C GLY A 444 23.34 -2.77 -5.15
N ASP A 445 23.40 -3.36 -6.34
CA ASP A 445 24.55 -3.24 -7.24
C ASP A 445 24.73 -1.83 -7.84
N GLU A 446 23.67 -1.03 -7.86
CA GLU A 446 23.69 0.33 -8.41
C GLU A 446 23.81 1.44 -7.34
N TYR A 447 23.43 1.19 -6.08
CA TYR A 447 23.18 2.26 -5.09
C TYR A 447 23.77 1.99 -3.69
N GLY A 448 25.10 1.90 -3.61
CA GLY A 448 25.86 2.23 -2.39
C GLY A 448 26.52 1.06 -1.66
N GLU A 449 27.69 1.35 -1.07
CA GLU A 449 28.47 0.44 -0.22
C GLU A 449 27.85 0.26 1.19
N GLY A 450 26.62 0.76 1.44
CA GLY A 450 25.88 0.59 2.69
C GLY A 450 26.38 1.43 3.87
N VAL A 451 25.70 1.26 5.00
CA VAL A 451 25.95 2.00 6.24
C VAL A 451 26.53 1.06 7.30
N ARG A 452 27.50 1.55 8.07
CA ARG A 452 28.12 0.81 9.17
C ARG A 452 27.95 1.54 10.50
N TRP A 453 27.41 0.84 11.49
CA TRP A 453 27.40 1.26 12.89
C TRP A 453 28.39 0.43 13.69
N ARG A 454 29.21 1.10 14.49
CA ARG A 454 30.09 0.46 15.47
C ARG A 454 29.42 0.49 16.84
N LEU A 455 29.16 -0.68 17.40
CA LEU A 455 28.51 -0.85 18.70
C LEU A 455 29.51 -1.32 19.77
N CYS A 456 29.28 -0.91 21.01
CA CYS A 456 30.01 -1.41 22.16
C CYS A 456 29.80 -2.91 22.34
N LYS A 457 30.83 -3.61 22.82
CA LYS A 457 30.79 -5.06 23.12
C LYS A 457 29.66 -5.45 24.08
N SER A 458 29.20 -4.53 24.93
CA SER A 458 28.07 -4.72 25.85
C SER A 458 26.70 -4.92 25.15
N ALA A 459 26.63 -4.68 23.84
CA ALA A 459 25.43 -4.93 23.03
C ALA A 459 25.28 -6.41 22.62
N ARG A 460 26.34 -7.23 22.78
CA ARG A 460 26.30 -8.66 22.46
C ARG A 460 25.29 -9.41 23.33
N GLY A 461 24.57 -10.35 22.72
CA GLY A 461 23.51 -11.14 23.33
C GLY A 461 22.17 -10.40 23.47
N LYS A 462 22.04 -9.18 22.92
CA LYS A 462 20.82 -8.37 23.02
C LYS A 462 20.13 -8.24 21.66
N THR A 463 18.81 -8.14 21.70
CA THR A 463 18.01 -7.68 20.57
C THR A 463 17.92 -6.16 20.62
N MET A 464 18.36 -5.51 19.54
CA MET A 464 18.26 -4.07 19.38
C MET A 464 17.11 -3.73 18.42
N GLU A 465 16.35 -2.71 18.77
CA GLU A 465 15.31 -2.14 17.92
C GLU A 465 15.88 -1.00 17.06
N TRP A 466 15.41 -0.96 15.82
CA TRP A 466 15.78 0.03 14.83
C TRP A 466 14.50 0.63 14.26
N GLU A 467 14.44 1.93 14.20
CA GLU A 467 13.35 2.68 13.61
C GLU A 467 13.69 3.01 12.16
N LEU A 468 12.87 2.53 11.24
CA LEU A 468 12.87 2.97 9.85
C LEU A 468 11.75 3.98 9.66
N ARG A 469 12.10 5.23 9.37
CA ARG A 469 11.15 6.23 8.85
C ARG A 469 11.34 6.38 7.35
N GLY A 470 10.25 6.54 6.62
CA GLY A 470 10.34 6.80 5.20
C GLY A 470 9.33 7.82 4.73
N TRP A 471 9.76 8.62 3.77
CA TRP A 471 8.94 9.58 3.05
C TRP A 471 9.00 9.28 1.57
N ILE A 472 7.84 9.23 0.92
CA ILE A 472 7.73 8.92 -0.51
C ILE A 472 6.91 10.02 -1.16
N TRP A 473 7.46 10.61 -2.22
CA TRP A 473 6.79 11.62 -3.03
C TRP A 473 6.30 11.02 -4.33
N LEU A 474 5.04 11.27 -4.63
CA LEU A 474 4.35 10.85 -5.85
C LEU A 474 3.99 12.10 -6.64
N SER A 475 4.61 12.27 -7.81
CA SER A 475 4.33 13.40 -8.68
C SER A 475 3.43 12.95 -9.83
N TYR A 476 2.46 13.78 -10.19
CA TYR A 476 1.71 13.66 -11.44
C TYR A 476 2.12 14.80 -12.35
N TRP A 477 2.76 14.43 -13.45
CA TRP A 477 2.90 15.25 -14.64
C TRP A 477 2.12 14.56 -15.78
N PRO A 478 1.45 15.31 -16.67
CA PRO A 478 0.59 14.71 -17.69
C PRO A 478 1.36 13.74 -18.58
N ASN A 479 0.71 12.71 -19.11
CA ASN A 479 1.41 11.72 -19.95
C ASN A 479 0.95 11.79 -21.39
N LYS A 480 -0.26 11.33 -21.65
CA LYS A 480 -0.92 11.38 -22.96
C LYS A 480 -2.00 12.46 -22.99
N HIS A 481 -2.67 12.66 -21.87
CA HIS A 481 -3.72 13.67 -21.73
C HIS A 481 -3.15 15.09 -21.80
N ARG A 482 -3.87 15.97 -22.49
CA ARG A 482 -3.46 17.38 -22.64
C ARG A 482 -4.06 18.21 -21.52
N THR A 483 -3.30 18.35 -20.43
CA THR A 483 -3.67 19.22 -19.31
C THR A 483 -2.46 20.02 -18.83
N SER A 484 -2.72 21.13 -18.14
CA SER A 484 -1.70 21.89 -17.39
C SER A 484 -1.62 21.50 -15.92
N HIS A 485 -2.48 20.56 -15.49
CA HIS A 485 -2.49 20.11 -14.12
C HIS A 485 -1.25 19.28 -13.79
N SER A 486 -0.66 19.60 -12.66
CA SER A 486 0.44 18.88 -12.04
C SER A 486 0.27 18.94 -10.53
N GLU A 487 0.53 17.84 -9.85
CA GLU A 487 0.50 17.78 -8.40
C GLU A 487 1.59 16.86 -7.85
N THR A 488 2.08 17.16 -6.65
CA THR A 488 3.00 16.31 -5.91
C THR A 488 2.38 16.01 -4.57
N ARG A 489 2.29 14.72 -4.25
CA ARG A 489 1.80 14.21 -2.98
C ARG A 489 2.92 13.55 -2.19
N ARG A 490 2.76 13.45 -0.88
CA ARG A 490 3.72 12.80 0.02
C ARG A 490 3.00 11.92 1.02
N LEU A 491 3.63 10.80 1.32
CA LEU A 491 3.26 9.94 2.44
C LEU A 491 4.48 9.72 3.35
N GLU A 492 4.21 9.41 4.61
CA GLU A 492 5.19 9.07 5.62
C GLU A 492 4.81 7.75 6.30
N PHE A 493 5.77 6.83 6.44
CA PHE A 493 5.63 5.63 7.26
C PHE A 493 6.73 5.54 8.32
N ARG A 494 6.44 4.73 9.34
CA ARG A 494 7.39 4.37 10.39
C ARG A 494 7.21 2.92 10.77
N GLU A 495 8.29 2.15 10.72
CA GLU A 495 8.32 0.76 11.15
C GLU A 495 9.49 0.46 12.09
N THR A 496 9.30 -0.53 12.95
CA THR A 496 10.34 -1.03 13.86
C THR A 496 10.91 -2.33 13.33
N LEU A 497 12.23 -2.36 13.19
CA LEU A 497 13.05 -3.49 12.77
C LEU A 497 13.80 -4.05 13.98
N TYR A 498 14.04 -5.36 13.97
CA TYR A 498 14.69 -6.05 15.06
C TYR A 498 15.99 -6.69 14.59
N LEU A 499 17.04 -6.54 15.40
CA LEU A 499 18.36 -7.13 15.17
C LEU A 499 18.82 -7.84 16.43
N THR A 500 18.95 -9.16 16.37
CA THR A 500 19.58 -9.95 17.42
C THR A 500 21.09 -9.96 17.22
N ILE A 501 21.84 -9.40 18.16
CA ILE A 501 23.30 -9.39 18.14
C ILE A 501 23.78 -10.65 18.86
N ALA A 502 23.90 -11.77 18.14
CA ALA A 502 24.33 -13.06 18.69
C ALA A 502 25.83 -13.11 19.01
#